data_AF-A0A2A2H8C3-F1
#
_entry.id   AF-A0A2A2H8C3-F1
#
_cell.length_a   1.000
_cell.length_b   1.000
_cell.length_c   1.000
_cell.angle_alpha   90.00
_cell.angle_beta   90.00
_cell.angle_gamma   90.00
#
_symmetry.space_group_name_H-M   'P 1'
#
loop_
_entity.id
_entity.type
_entity.pdbx_description
1 polymer ?
#
loop_
_entity_poly.entity_id
_entity_poly.type
_entity_poly.pdbx_seq_one_letter_code
_entity_poly.pdbx_strand_id
1 'polypeptide(L)'
;MRLNLVLELLDIPGQLTDAFKPISRLGANIVTVIHQRDVKTERGTIPVQITIEGDKDTLDKVIDSLESQNIQIMEIDGVLRKEKIRTIFIGNIVEKDVKDALGRLNNIEGVRVIDFNLKIGDDPERSASKIILEADSGKRKEILGKIKEIGKSKGFLVINEV
;
A
#
# COMPACT_ATOMS: atom_id res chain seq x y z
N MET A 1 15.66 -22.83 5.04
CA MET A 1 15.75 -21.38 5.34
C MET A 1 14.42 -20.94 5.92
N ARG A 2 14.41 -19.97 6.84
CA ARG A 2 13.16 -19.39 7.37
C ARG A 2 12.95 -18.01 6.80
N LEU A 3 11.70 -17.66 6.56
CA LEU A 3 11.27 -16.39 6.00
C LEU A 3 10.06 -15.89 6.79
N ASN A 4 10.12 -14.68 7.30
CA ASN A 4 9.01 -14.03 7.98
C ASN A 4 8.29 -13.10 7.01
N LEU A 5 6.97 -13.21 6.95
CA LEU A 5 6.12 -12.42 6.08
C LEU A 5 5.01 -11.78 6.89
N VAL A 6 4.64 -10.55 6.54
CA VAL A 6 3.39 -9.93 7.00
C VAL A 6 2.48 -9.79 5.80
N LEU A 7 1.37 -10.53 5.79
CA LEU A 7 0.36 -10.50 4.74
C LEU A 7 -0.78 -9.55 5.11
N GLU A 8 -1.36 -8.90 4.13
CA GLU A 8 -2.59 -8.11 4.26
C GLU A 8 -3.77 -8.91 3.68
N LEU A 9 -4.70 -9.38 4.54
CA LEU A 9 -5.82 -10.23 4.15
C LEU A 9 -7.18 -9.58 4.42
N LEU A 10 -8.19 -9.89 3.61
CA LEU A 10 -9.58 -9.49 3.88
C LEU A 10 -10.15 -10.22 5.11
N ASP A 11 -10.98 -9.53 5.88
CA ASP A 11 -11.72 -10.10 7.01
C ASP A 11 -12.98 -10.85 6.54
N ILE A 12 -12.79 -11.91 5.74
CA ILE A 12 -13.88 -12.75 5.22
C ILE A 12 -13.57 -14.25 5.41
N PRO A 13 -14.60 -15.11 5.53
CA PRO A 13 -14.40 -16.55 5.62
C PRO A 13 -13.60 -17.12 4.44
N GLY A 14 -12.69 -18.06 4.71
CA GLY A 14 -11.88 -18.73 3.68
C GLY A 14 -10.58 -18.02 3.30
N GLN A 15 -10.42 -16.73 3.62
CA GLN A 15 -9.28 -15.93 3.17
C GLN A 15 -7.91 -16.47 3.63
N LEU A 16 -7.80 -16.90 4.89
CA LEU A 16 -6.56 -17.53 5.41
C LEU A 16 -6.23 -18.82 4.65
N THR A 17 -7.25 -19.64 4.40
CA THR A 17 -7.08 -20.89 3.66
C THR A 17 -6.60 -20.63 2.24
N ASP A 18 -7.18 -19.63 1.56
CA ASP A 18 -6.78 -19.26 0.21
C ASP A 18 -5.34 -18.74 0.18
N ALA A 19 -4.93 -17.97 1.19
CA ALA A 19 -3.55 -17.49 1.30
C ALA A 19 -2.54 -18.62 1.57
N PHE A 20 -2.93 -19.69 2.28
CA PHE A 20 -2.00 -20.77 2.64
C PHE A 20 -1.96 -21.92 1.63
N LYS A 21 -2.99 -22.08 0.80
CA LYS A 21 -3.01 -23.05 -0.32
C LYS A 21 -1.74 -23.02 -1.18
N PRO A 22 -1.26 -21.87 -1.69
CA PRO A 22 -0.05 -21.85 -2.52
C PRO A 22 1.19 -22.26 -1.73
N ILE A 23 1.29 -21.86 -0.45
CA ILE A 23 2.40 -22.19 0.44
C ILE A 23 2.54 -23.72 0.59
N SER A 24 1.43 -24.38 0.94
CA SER A 24 1.39 -25.83 1.09
C SER A 24 1.60 -26.56 -0.24
N ARG A 25 1.02 -26.06 -1.34
CA ARG A 25 1.17 -26.67 -2.68
C ARG A 25 2.61 -26.65 -3.18
N LEU A 26 3.34 -25.58 -2.86
CA LEU A 26 4.74 -25.41 -3.26
C LEU A 26 5.71 -26.15 -2.32
N GLY A 27 5.22 -26.76 -1.23
CA GLY A 27 6.04 -27.56 -0.32
C GLY A 27 6.74 -26.76 0.77
N ALA A 28 6.40 -25.49 0.95
CA ALA A 28 6.90 -24.69 2.07
C ALA A 28 6.17 -25.09 3.37
N ASN A 29 6.93 -25.25 4.45
CA ASN A 29 6.40 -25.54 5.78
C ASN A 29 5.96 -24.24 6.47
N ILE A 30 4.76 -24.20 7.03
CA ILE A 30 4.27 -23.06 7.82
C ILE A 30 4.63 -23.32 9.29
N VAL A 31 5.53 -22.50 9.85
CA VAL A 31 6.04 -22.65 11.22
C VAL A 31 5.19 -21.89 12.23
N THR A 32 4.73 -20.70 11.87
CA THR A 32 3.97 -19.82 12.77
C THR A 32 2.97 -18.99 11.99
N VAL A 33 1.80 -18.78 12.58
CA VAL A 33 0.77 -17.88 12.08
C VAL A 33 0.26 -17.05 13.26
N ILE A 34 0.35 -15.74 13.15
CA ILE A 34 -0.19 -14.79 14.12
C ILE A 34 -1.23 -13.93 13.39
N HIS A 35 -2.46 -13.99 13.88
CA HIS A 35 -3.59 -13.27 13.32
C HIS A 35 -4.24 -12.45 14.45
N GLN A 36 -4.19 -11.12 14.32
CA GLN A 36 -4.75 -10.19 15.31
C GLN A 36 -5.98 -9.49 14.71
N ARG A 37 -7.17 -10.04 14.94
CA ARG A 37 -8.44 -9.48 14.39
C ARG A 37 -8.71 -8.03 14.82
N ASP A 38 -8.20 -7.63 15.97
CA ASP A 38 -8.45 -6.29 16.54
C ASP A 38 -7.63 -5.20 15.84
N VAL A 39 -6.63 -5.59 15.03
CA VAL A 39 -5.82 -4.66 14.22
C VAL A 39 -6.39 -4.66 12.81
N LYS A 40 -7.17 -3.64 12.48
CA LYS A 40 -7.60 -3.38 11.10
C LYS A 40 -6.71 -2.32 10.47
N THR A 41 -6.28 -2.56 9.24
CA THR A 41 -5.63 -1.51 8.46
C THR A 41 -6.67 -0.46 8.04
N GLU A 42 -6.21 0.68 7.54
CA GLU A 42 -7.07 1.72 6.95
C GLU A 42 -7.95 1.18 5.80
N ARG A 43 -7.58 0.06 5.18
CA ARG A 43 -8.35 -0.63 4.13
C ARG A 43 -9.38 -1.62 4.67
N GLY A 44 -9.46 -1.80 5.98
CA GLY A 44 -10.33 -2.80 6.62
C GLY A 44 -9.83 -4.25 6.49
N THR A 45 -8.58 -4.44 6.05
CA THR A 45 -7.88 -5.75 6.04
C THR A 45 -7.23 -6.03 7.39
N ILE A 46 -6.86 -7.28 7.62
CA ILE A 46 -6.19 -7.75 8.83
C ILE A 46 -4.76 -8.17 8.47
N PRO A 47 -3.73 -7.68 9.21
CA PRO A 47 -2.38 -8.16 9.07
C PRO A 47 -2.25 -9.59 9.64
N VAL A 48 -1.64 -10.47 8.87
CA VAL A 48 -1.35 -11.85 9.28
C VAL A 48 0.15 -12.06 9.17
N GLN A 49 0.81 -12.25 10.31
CA GLN A 49 2.22 -12.55 10.34
C GLN A 49 2.40 -14.06 10.19
N ILE A 50 3.24 -14.48 9.25
CA ILE A 50 3.57 -15.89 9.06
C ILE A 50 5.07 -16.09 9.02
N THR A 51 5.52 -17.22 9.54
CA THR A 51 6.89 -17.70 9.34
C THR A 51 6.80 -18.98 8.51
N ILE A 52 7.49 -19.01 7.38
CA ILE A 52 7.56 -20.18 6.50
C ILE A 52 9.00 -20.69 6.39
N GLU A 53 9.16 -21.99 6.17
CA GLU A 53 10.43 -22.67 6.07
C GLU A 53 10.51 -23.54 4.81
N GLY A 54 11.60 -23.42 4.06
CA GLY A 54 11.83 -24.14 2.81
C GLY A 54 13.22 -23.86 2.24
N ASP A 55 13.53 -24.45 1.09
CA ASP A 55 14.67 -24.01 0.28
C ASP A 55 14.36 -22.68 -0.42
N LYS A 56 15.40 -22.01 -0.93
CA LYS A 56 15.27 -20.67 -1.50
C LYS A 56 14.32 -20.63 -2.71
N ASP A 57 14.43 -21.58 -3.62
CA ASP A 57 13.62 -21.62 -4.85
C ASP A 57 12.14 -21.83 -4.51
N THR A 58 11.85 -22.69 -3.54
CA THR A 58 10.49 -22.86 -3.02
C THR A 58 9.94 -21.57 -2.40
N LEU A 59 10.72 -20.89 -1.57
CA LEU A 59 10.29 -19.67 -0.90
C LEU A 59 10.05 -18.51 -1.88
N ASP A 60 10.93 -18.35 -2.88
CA ASP A 60 10.79 -17.35 -3.93
C ASP A 60 9.49 -17.60 -4.75
N LYS A 61 9.22 -18.86 -5.12
CA LYS A 61 7.95 -19.23 -5.78
C LYS A 61 6.71 -18.98 -4.92
N VAL A 62 6.82 -19.12 -3.60
CA VAL A 62 5.71 -18.81 -2.68
C VAL A 62 5.40 -17.32 -2.71
N ILE A 63 6.42 -16.46 -2.65
CA ILE A 63 6.26 -15.00 -2.78
C ILE A 63 5.52 -14.66 -4.08
N ASP A 64 6.02 -15.15 -5.21
CA ASP A 64 5.44 -14.88 -6.53
C ASP A 64 3.99 -15.39 -6.63
N SER A 65 3.71 -16.55 -6.03
CA SER A 65 2.37 -17.13 -6.03
C SER A 65 1.39 -16.34 -5.15
N LEU A 66 1.83 -15.75 -4.04
CA LEU A 66 1.00 -14.89 -3.20
C LEU A 66 0.66 -13.59 -3.95
N GLU A 67 1.67 -12.96 -4.57
CA GLU A 67 1.48 -11.71 -5.32
C GLU A 67 0.57 -11.89 -6.53
N SER A 68 0.73 -12.98 -7.29
CA SER A 68 -0.14 -13.30 -8.43
C SER A 68 -1.59 -13.63 -8.05
N GLN A 69 -1.83 -14.04 -6.79
CA GLN A 69 -3.17 -14.21 -6.22
C GLN A 69 -3.72 -12.92 -5.61
N ASN A 70 -3.05 -11.79 -5.84
CA ASN A 70 -3.44 -10.48 -5.32
C ASN A 70 -3.46 -10.43 -3.78
N ILE A 71 -2.65 -11.29 -3.14
CA ILE A 71 -2.39 -11.24 -1.71
C ILE A 71 -1.21 -10.31 -1.50
N GLN A 72 -1.45 -9.21 -0.78
CA GLN A 72 -0.44 -8.19 -0.59
C GLN A 72 0.52 -8.58 0.53
N ILE A 73 1.83 -8.60 0.23
CA ILE A 73 2.91 -8.79 1.20
C ILE A 73 3.38 -7.41 1.67
N MET A 74 3.19 -7.12 2.95
CA MET A 74 3.57 -5.84 3.57
C MET A 74 5.04 -5.80 3.97
N GLU A 75 5.57 -6.92 4.45
CA GLU A 75 6.90 -7.00 5.04
C GLU A 75 7.51 -8.38 4.75
N ILE A 76 8.81 -8.39 4.49
CA ILE A 76 9.63 -9.61 4.41
C ILE A 76 10.84 -9.42 5.32
N ASP A 77 11.00 -10.31 6.31
CA ASP A 77 12.10 -10.31 7.29
C ASP A 77 12.40 -8.91 7.89
N GLY A 78 11.36 -8.20 8.36
CA GLY A 78 11.53 -6.87 8.95
C GLY A 78 11.59 -5.72 7.95
N VAL A 79 11.67 -6.00 6.65
CA VAL A 79 11.76 -4.98 5.60
C VAL A 79 10.40 -4.74 4.98
N LEU A 80 9.87 -3.54 5.17
CA LEU A 80 8.64 -3.10 4.52
C LEU A 80 8.80 -3.14 3.00
N ARG A 81 7.92 -3.89 2.33
CA ARG A 81 7.81 -3.93 0.86
C ARG A 81 7.24 -2.63 0.32
N LYS A 82 6.32 -2.03 1.08
CA LYS A 82 5.61 -0.81 0.69
C LYS A 82 5.68 0.23 1.79
N GLU A 83 5.94 1.47 1.40
CA GLU A 83 5.99 2.64 2.25
C GLU A 83 4.75 3.50 2.05
N LYS A 84 4.28 4.12 3.14
CA LYS A 84 3.20 5.12 3.07
C LYS A 84 3.78 6.51 2.92
N ILE A 85 3.22 7.27 1.98
CA ILE A 85 3.51 8.68 1.75
C ILE A 85 2.22 9.45 1.91
N ARG A 86 2.24 10.46 2.77
CA ARG A 86 1.10 11.32 3.06
C ARG A 86 1.39 12.72 2.55
N THR A 87 0.46 13.29 1.82
CA THR A 87 0.56 14.65 1.30
C THR A 87 -0.77 15.36 1.41
N ILE A 88 -0.72 16.68 1.55
CA ILE A 88 -1.88 17.55 1.50
C ILE A 88 -1.73 18.51 0.32
N PHE A 89 -2.76 18.63 -0.50
CA PHE A 89 -2.91 19.71 -1.47
C PHE A 89 -3.87 20.75 -0.93
N ILE A 90 -3.50 22.03 -1.03
CA ILE A 90 -4.31 23.17 -0.61
C ILE A 90 -4.48 24.12 -1.80
N GLY A 91 -5.71 24.57 -2.03
CA GLY A 91 -6.09 25.48 -3.11
C GLY A 91 -7.42 25.07 -3.74
N ASN A 92 -7.71 25.59 -4.94
CA ASN A 92 -8.90 25.21 -5.69
C ASN A 92 -8.85 23.79 -6.27
N ILE A 93 -9.03 22.79 -5.39
CA ILE A 93 -8.87 21.35 -5.70
C ILE A 93 -9.96 20.84 -6.66
N VAL A 94 -11.20 21.28 -6.50
CA VAL A 94 -12.34 20.76 -7.26
C VAL A 94 -12.30 21.21 -8.71
N GLU A 95 -12.08 22.51 -8.95
CA GLU A 95 -12.12 23.06 -10.31
C GLU A 95 -10.84 22.78 -11.10
N LYS A 96 -9.69 22.64 -10.44
CA LYS A 96 -8.40 22.35 -11.10
C LYS A 96 -8.16 20.86 -11.38
N ASP A 97 -9.25 20.09 -11.48
CA ASP A 97 -9.27 18.67 -11.84
C ASP A 97 -8.38 17.80 -10.95
N VAL A 98 -8.87 17.55 -9.73
CA VAL A 98 -8.26 16.59 -8.80
C VAL A 98 -8.17 15.18 -9.36
N LYS A 99 -9.08 14.81 -10.27
CA LYS A 99 -9.09 13.48 -10.89
C LYS A 99 -7.86 13.28 -11.75
N ASP A 100 -7.46 14.29 -12.53
CA ASP A 100 -6.18 14.28 -13.26
C ASP A 100 -4.98 14.16 -12.29
N ALA A 101 -4.97 14.91 -11.18
CA ALA A 101 -3.89 14.82 -10.21
C ALA A 101 -3.76 13.40 -9.60
N LEU A 102 -4.87 12.78 -9.22
CA LEU A 102 -4.90 11.40 -8.70
C LEU A 102 -4.54 10.38 -9.78
N GLY A 103 -4.98 10.58 -11.03
CA GLY A 103 -4.61 9.75 -12.17
C GLY A 103 -3.11 9.76 -12.43
N ARG A 104 -2.49 10.95 -12.42
CA ARG A 104 -1.04 11.10 -12.58
C ARG A 104 -0.24 10.43 -11.46
N LEU A 105 -0.75 10.45 -10.22
CA LEU A 105 -0.13 9.75 -9.10
C LEU A 105 -0.22 8.21 -9.24
N ASN A 106 -1.37 7.69 -9.65
CA ASN A 106 -1.57 6.25 -9.88
C ASN A 106 -0.81 5.71 -11.11
N ASN A 107 -0.42 6.58 -12.04
CA ASN A 107 0.39 6.19 -13.20
C ASN A 107 1.89 6.06 -12.88
N ILE A 108 2.33 6.42 -11.67
CA ILE A 108 3.71 6.20 -11.24
C ILE A 108 3.88 4.72 -10.94
N GLU A 109 4.87 4.07 -11.55
CA GLU A 109 5.11 2.65 -11.38
C GLU A 109 5.38 2.29 -9.91
N GLY A 110 4.63 1.30 -9.40
CA GLY A 110 4.75 0.87 -8.01
C GLY A 110 4.15 1.84 -7.00
N VAL A 111 3.26 2.74 -7.44
CA VAL A 111 2.56 3.68 -6.58
C VAL A 111 1.06 3.52 -6.72
N ARG A 112 0.34 3.62 -5.62
CA ARG A 112 -1.11 3.59 -5.59
C ARG A 112 -1.65 4.59 -4.58
N VAL A 113 -2.66 5.36 -4.98
CA VAL A 113 -3.49 6.14 -4.06
C VAL A 113 -4.38 5.18 -3.28
N ILE A 114 -4.24 5.18 -1.96
CA ILE A 114 -4.97 4.25 -1.07
C ILE A 114 -6.07 4.95 -0.28
N ASP A 115 -5.97 6.26 -0.12
CA ASP A 115 -6.96 7.08 0.56
C ASP A 115 -6.94 8.51 0.02
N PHE A 116 -8.12 9.10 -0.07
CA PHE A 116 -8.34 10.47 -0.54
C PHE A 116 -9.47 11.10 0.26
N ASN A 117 -9.14 12.17 0.99
CA ASN A 117 -10.10 12.95 1.78
C ASN A 117 -10.09 14.39 1.29
N LEU A 118 -11.25 14.91 0.91
CA LEU A 118 -11.42 16.29 0.46
C LEU A 118 -12.25 17.07 1.47
N LYS A 119 -11.75 18.24 1.87
CA LYS A 119 -12.52 19.27 2.56
C LYS A 119 -12.68 20.46 1.63
N ILE A 120 -13.93 20.80 1.36
CA ILE A 120 -14.30 21.96 0.56
C ILE A 120 -14.55 23.12 1.52
N GLY A 121 -13.83 24.22 1.32
CA GLY A 121 -14.07 25.45 2.07
C GLY A 121 -15.19 26.27 1.46
N ASP A 122 -15.63 27.32 2.16
CA ASP A 122 -16.63 28.28 1.63
C ASP A 122 -16.10 29.06 0.41
N ASP A 123 -14.78 29.11 0.25
CA ASP A 123 -14.05 29.63 -0.91
C ASP A 123 -13.30 28.46 -1.57
N PRO A 124 -13.43 28.24 -2.90
CA PRO A 124 -12.70 27.20 -3.61
C PRO A 124 -11.20 27.20 -3.32
N GLU A 125 -10.57 28.38 -3.19
CA GLU A 125 -9.13 28.50 -2.91
C GLU A 125 -8.73 28.07 -1.49
N ARG A 126 -9.71 27.83 -0.60
CA ARG A 126 -9.52 27.32 0.77
C ARG A 126 -9.84 25.84 0.92
N SER A 127 -9.98 25.12 -0.18
CA SER A 127 -10.15 23.66 -0.14
C SER A 127 -8.82 22.97 0.15
N ALA A 128 -8.90 21.82 0.80
CA ALA A 128 -7.74 20.99 1.09
C ALA A 128 -8.05 19.51 0.86
N SER A 129 -7.12 18.78 0.28
CA SER A 129 -7.21 17.33 0.16
C SER A 129 -6.03 16.64 0.83
N LYS A 130 -6.32 15.62 1.64
CA LYS A 130 -5.33 14.69 2.17
C LYS A 130 -5.30 13.48 1.26
N ILE A 131 -4.11 13.12 0.80
CA ILE A 131 -3.85 12.00 -0.08
C ILE A 131 -2.87 11.08 0.63
N ILE A 132 -3.22 9.79 0.71
CA ILE A 132 -2.31 8.74 1.19
C ILE A 132 -1.97 7.86 0.00
N LEU A 133 -0.67 7.74 -0.25
CA LEU A 133 -0.08 6.92 -1.28
C LEU A 133 0.63 5.75 -0.61
N GLU A 134 0.59 4.62 -1.28
CA GLU A 134 1.41 3.46 -0.99
C GLU A 134 2.37 3.26 -2.15
N ALA A 135 3.64 3.06 -1.85
CA ALA A 135 4.70 2.98 -2.84
C ALA A 135 5.67 1.86 -2.53
N ASP A 136 6.27 1.25 -3.56
CA ASP A 136 7.37 0.31 -3.34
C ASP A 136 8.50 0.98 -2.55
N SER A 137 9.12 0.22 -1.66
CA SER A 137 10.24 0.67 -0.83
C SER A 137 11.36 1.30 -1.67
N GLY A 138 11.91 2.42 -1.21
CA GLY A 138 13.00 3.13 -1.86
C GLY A 138 12.59 4.17 -2.92
N LYS A 139 11.32 4.22 -3.34
CA LYS A 139 10.83 5.22 -4.31
C LYS A 139 10.42 6.55 -3.69
N ARG A 140 10.48 6.69 -2.36
CA ARG A 140 9.96 7.84 -1.60
C ARG A 140 10.38 9.21 -2.14
N LYS A 141 11.68 9.40 -2.35
CA LYS A 141 12.24 10.71 -2.77
C LYS A 141 11.75 11.12 -4.16
N GLU A 142 11.68 10.17 -5.08
CA GLU A 142 11.18 10.38 -6.44
C GLU A 142 9.70 10.79 -6.41
N ILE A 143 8.89 10.05 -5.65
CA ILE A 143 7.44 10.29 -5.54
C ILE A 143 7.15 11.66 -4.93
N LEU A 144 7.86 12.05 -3.87
CA LEU A 144 7.75 13.38 -3.28
C LEU A 144 8.09 14.49 -4.29
N GLY A 145 9.06 14.25 -5.19
CA GLY A 145 9.36 15.14 -6.31
C GLY A 145 8.19 15.25 -7.29
N LYS A 146 7.58 14.13 -7.67
CA LYS A 146 6.43 14.08 -8.59
C LYS A 146 5.18 14.72 -8.00
N ILE A 147 4.90 14.51 -6.71
CA ILE A 147 3.79 15.16 -6.00
C ILE A 147 3.95 16.68 -6.07
N LYS A 148 5.15 17.21 -5.81
CA LYS A 148 5.44 18.64 -5.91
C LYS A 148 5.27 19.17 -7.34
N GLU A 149 5.72 18.42 -8.34
CA GLU A 149 5.55 18.76 -9.77
C GLU A 149 4.07 18.87 -10.16
N ILE A 150 3.26 17.87 -9.77
CA ILE A 150 1.81 17.84 -10.00
C ILE A 150 1.14 19.02 -9.31
N GLY A 151 1.40 19.22 -8.01
CA GLY A 151 0.84 20.33 -7.26
C GLY A 151 1.20 21.69 -7.87
N LYS A 152 2.46 21.91 -8.25
CA LYS A 152 2.89 23.14 -8.92
C LYS A 152 2.17 23.35 -10.26
N SER A 153 2.02 22.29 -11.08
CA SER A 153 1.31 22.38 -12.36
C SER A 153 -0.17 22.77 -12.23
N LYS A 154 -0.77 22.48 -11.07
CA LYS A 154 -2.15 22.81 -10.73
C LYS A 154 -2.27 24.05 -9.84
N GLY A 155 -1.17 24.69 -9.46
CA GLY A 155 -1.18 25.81 -8.53
C GLY A 155 -1.68 25.44 -7.13
N PHE A 156 -1.44 24.21 -6.68
CA PHE A 156 -1.70 23.77 -5.31
C PHE A 156 -0.48 24.03 -4.43
N LEU A 157 -0.73 24.47 -3.20
CA LEU A 157 0.26 24.38 -2.14
C LEU A 157 0.35 22.92 -1.70
N VAL A 158 1.56 22.37 -1.70
CA VAL A 158 1.82 20.97 -1.34
C VAL A 158 2.52 20.91 0.00
N ILE A 159 1.91 20.21 0.96
CA ILE A 159 2.52 19.88 2.25
C ILE A 159 2.77 18.37 2.27
N ASN A 160 4.03 17.97 2.29
CA ASN A 160 4.40 16.56 2.35
C ASN A 160 4.65 16.14 3.81
N GLU A 161 4.52 14.84 4.07
CA GLU A 161 4.89 14.19 5.35
C GLU A 161 4.03 14.64 6.54
N VAL A 162 2.71 14.52 6.37
CA VAL A 162 1.69 14.83 7.39
C VAL A 162 1.15 13.57 8.06
#